data_AF-A0A183U7F8-F1
#
_entry.id   AF-A0A183U7F8-F1
#
_cell.length_a   1.000
_cell.length_b   1.000
_cell.length_c   1.000
_cell.angle_alpha   90.00
_cell.angle_beta   90.00
_cell.angle_gamma   90.00
#
_symmetry.space_group_name_H-M   'P 1'
#
loop_
_entity.id
_entity.type
_entity.pdbx_description
1 polymer ?
#
loop_
_entity_poly.entity_id
_entity_poly.type
_entity_poly.pdbx_seq_one_letter_code
_entity_poly.pdbx_strand_id
1 'polypeptide(L)'
;MRPALITISTVLLGGVLAHFSEDFSKFLDEKYGEEVRNALEGNHLKNVSEMLSFGGKVFANEVITKTPVIFVHGVAATANVFAKHREYFIQHGYSPAELYATTYGDGGLTRPFDVPILCKYIQQVPFHWPNFLKR
;
A
#
# COMPACT_ATOMS: atom_id res chain seq x y z
N MET A 1 41.87 -16.76 33.59
CA MET A 1 41.06 -15.64 33.08
C MET A 1 40.29 -16.16 31.86
N ARG A 2 38.96 -16.26 31.91
CA ARG A 2 38.14 -16.72 30.77
C ARG A 2 37.63 -15.50 30.01
N PRO A 3 37.79 -15.41 28.68
CA PRO A 3 37.26 -14.28 27.92
C PRO A 3 35.74 -14.40 27.83
N ALA A 4 35.03 -13.34 28.22
CA ALA A 4 33.59 -13.24 28.06
C ALA A 4 33.26 -12.94 26.59
N LEU A 5 32.53 -13.84 25.92
CA LEU A 5 31.97 -13.61 24.59
C LEU A 5 30.76 -12.68 24.72
N ILE A 6 30.87 -11.49 24.13
CA ILE A 6 29.75 -10.54 24.01
C ILE A 6 29.02 -10.88 22.71
N THR A 7 27.86 -11.50 22.81
CA THR A 7 26.97 -11.72 21.67
C THR A 7 26.14 -10.45 21.42
N ILE A 8 26.46 -9.74 20.33
CA ILE A 8 25.64 -8.62 19.86
C ILE A 8 24.43 -9.22 19.13
N SER A 9 23.27 -9.19 19.79
CA SER A 9 22.00 -9.58 19.17
C SER A 9 21.45 -8.37 18.39
N THR A 10 21.62 -8.36 17.07
CA THR A 10 21.03 -7.34 16.20
C THR A 10 19.52 -7.49 16.20
N VAL A 11 18.82 -6.61 16.90
CA VAL A 11 17.36 -6.49 16.81
C VAL A 11 17.05 -5.76 15.50
N LEU A 12 16.62 -6.50 14.48
CA LEU A 12 16.02 -5.92 13.28
C LEU A 12 14.68 -5.30 13.68
N LEU A 13 14.68 -4.00 14.00
CA LEU A 13 13.47 -3.20 13.96
C LEU A 13 13.04 -3.08 12.50
N GLY A 14 12.29 -4.07 12.02
CA GLY A 14 11.55 -3.97 10.78
C GLY A 14 10.47 -2.90 10.95
N GLY A 15 10.79 -1.66 10.61
CA GLY A 15 9.77 -0.64 10.41
C GLY A 15 8.84 -1.14 9.31
N VAL A 16 7.60 -1.46 9.67
CA VAL A 16 6.55 -1.76 8.68
C VAL A 16 6.16 -0.44 8.06
N LEU A 17 6.99 0.06 7.15
CA LEU A 17 6.55 1.09 6.22
C LEU A 17 5.41 0.46 5.42
N ALA A 18 4.22 1.04 5.57
CA ALA A 18 3.08 0.67 4.77
C ALA A 18 3.28 1.29 3.38
N HIS A 19 4.06 0.56 2.59
CA HIS A 19 4.24 0.71 1.16
C HIS A 19 3.68 -0.55 0.49
N PHE A 20 3.50 -0.52 -0.83
CA PHE A 20 3.34 -1.78 -1.53
C PHE A 20 4.54 -2.70 -1.25
N SER A 21 4.26 -4.01 -1.14
CA SER A 21 5.33 -5.01 -1.07
C SER A 21 6.20 -4.94 -2.33
N GLU A 22 7.48 -5.30 -2.23
CA GLU A 22 8.39 -5.35 -3.36
C GLU A 22 7.87 -6.24 -4.50
N ASP A 23 7.27 -7.40 -4.18
CA ASP A 23 6.64 -8.29 -5.18
C ASP A 23 5.58 -7.55 -6.00
N PHE A 24 4.71 -6.80 -5.33
CA PHE A 24 3.65 -6.06 -5.98
C PHE A 24 4.17 -4.84 -6.76
N SER A 25 5.13 -4.09 -6.20
CA SER A 25 5.81 -3.00 -6.91
C SER A 25 6.47 -3.48 -8.20
N LYS A 26 7.17 -4.62 -8.14
CA LYS A 26 7.80 -5.24 -9.30
C LYS A 26 6.76 -5.69 -10.33
N PHE A 27 5.68 -6.32 -9.89
CA PHE A 27 4.57 -6.69 -10.78
C PHE A 27 3.97 -5.47 -11.50
N LEU A 28 3.74 -4.37 -10.78
CA LEU A 28 3.21 -3.14 -11.37
C LEU A 28 4.14 -2.60 -12.46
N ASP A 29 5.45 -2.60 -12.19
CA ASP A 29 6.46 -2.18 -13.16
C ASP A 29 6.46 -3.08 -14.41
N GLU A 30 6.58 -4.39 -14.20
CA GLU A 30 6.70 -5.36 -15.30
C GLU A 30 5.45 -5.42 -16.16
N LYS A 31 4.26 -5.23 -15.57
CA LYS A 31 2.98 -5.40 -16.25
C LYS A 31 2.41 -4.11 -16.83
N TYR A 32 2.61 -2.98 -16.16
CA TYR A 32 1.97 -1.70 -16.49
C TYR A 32 2.97 -0.54 -16.67
N GLY A 33 4.25 -0.77 -16.35
CA GLY A 33 5.31 0.22 -16.47
C GLY A 33 5.49 1.09 -15.23
N GLU A 34 6.69 1.67 -15.15
CA GLU A 34 7.14 2.53 -14.05
C GLU A 34 6.18 3.68 -13.74
N GLU A 35 5.58 4.32 -14.75
CA GLU A 35 4.66 5.45 -14.54
C GLU A 35 3.44 5.03 -13.70
N VAL A 36 2.83 3.88 -14.05
CA VAL A 36 1.68 3.34 -13.33
C VAL A 36 2.08 2.91 -11.93
N ARG A 37 3.24 2.25 -11.77
CA ARG A 37 3.78 1.90 -10.45
C ARG A 37 3.95 3.15 -9.58
N ASN A 38 4.62 4.18 -10.09
CA ASN A 38 4.90 5.41 -9.33
C ASN A 38 3.62 6.14 -8.94
N ALA A 39 2.62 6.19 -9.82
CA ALA A 39 1.32 6.77 -9.54
C ALA A 39 0.56 6.00 -8.45
N LEU A 40 0.55 4.66 -8.53
CA LEU A 40 -0.16 3.81 -7.57
C LEU A 40 0.56 3.70 -6.23
N GLU A 41 1.88 3.80 -6.17
CA GLU A 41 2.61 3.87 -4.90
C GLU A 41 2.40 5.21 -4.19
N GLY A 42 1.98 6.25 -4.92
CA GLY A 42 1.88 7.60 -4.41
C GLY A 42 3.24 8.28 -4.28
N ASN A 43 4.24 7.90 -5.09
CA ASN A 43 5.61 8.42 -4.98
C ASN A 43 5.68 9.95 -5.15
N HIS A 44 4.70 10.56 -5.84
CA HIS A 44 4.56 12.01 -5.98
C HIS A 44 4.11 12.72 -4.69
N LEU A 45 3.70 11.98 -3.65
CA LEU A 45 3.14 12.51 -2.40
C LEU A 45 3.95 12.14 -1.16
N LYS A 46 5.20 11.69 -1.30
CA LYS A 46 6.05 11.26 -0.16
C LYS A 46 6.19 12.31 0.95
N ASN A 47 6.02 13.60 0.63
CA ASN A 47 6.08 14.70 1.59
C ASN A 47 4.73 14.99 2.30
N VAL A 48 3.66 14.25 1.97
CA VAL A 48 2.29 14.50 2.45
C VAL A 48 1.90 13.53 3.58
N SER A 49 2.24 12.25 3.46
CA SER A 49 1.87 11.23 4.46
C SER A 49 2.82 10.05 4.43
N GLU A 50 2.98 9.39 5.58
CA GLU A 50 3.84 8.20 5.73
C GLU A 50 3.23 6.93 5.12
N MET A 51 1.90 6.84 5.00
CA MET A 51 1.19 5.70 4.41
C MET A 51 0.34 6.15 3.22
N LEU A 52 0.96 6.14 2.04
CA LEU A 52 0.30 6.57 0.82
C LEU A 52 -0.40 5.41 0.12
N SER A 53 0.14 4.20 0.22
CA SER A 53 -0.40 3.01 -0.42
C SER A 53 0.05 1.76 0.33
N PHE A 54 -0.77 0.72 0.37
CA PHE A 54 -0.40 -0.55 0.98
C PHE A 54 -0.99 -1.73 0.22
N GLY A 55 -0.34 -2.89 0.35
CA GLY A 55 -0.83 -4.16 -0.17
C GLY A 55 0.23 -4.94 -0.94
N GLY A 56 -0.14 -6.15 -1.33
CA GLY A 56 0.74 -7.11 -1.98
C GLY A 56 1.38 -8.11 -1.02
N LYS A 57 2.00 -9.14 -1.59
CA LYS A 57 2.58 -10.25 -0.84
C LYS A 57 3.88 -9.82 -0.18
N VAL A 58 3.95 -9.95 1.14
CA VAL A 58 5.19 -9.84 1.91
C VAL A 58 6.13 -10.99 1.57
N PHE A 59 5.59 -12.19 1.33
CA PHE A 59 6.38 -13.36 0.92
C PHE A 59 5.80 -13.99 -0.35
N ALA A 60 6.68 -14.42 -1.26
CA ALA A 60 6.28 -15.00 -2.55
C ALA A 60 5.37 -16.24 -2.41
N ASN A 61 5.45 -16.96 -1.30
CA ASN A 61 4.65 -18.15 -1.01
C ASN A 61 3.35 -17.84 -0.24
N GLU A 62 3.00 -16.57 0.00
CA GLU A 62 1.71 -16.23 0.59
C GLU A 62 0.56 -16.66 -0.32
N VAL A 63 -0.38 -17.38 0.29
CA VAL A 63 -1.59 -17.88 -0.37
C VAL A 63 -2.73 -16.95 -0.02
N ILE A 64 -3.41 -16.44 -1.05
CA ILE A 64 -4.63 -15.66 -0.93
C ILE A 64 -5.78 -16.62 -0.65
N THR A 65 -6.42 -16.48 0.52
CA THR A 65 -7.47 -17.40 1.00
C THR A 65 -8.83 -16.73 1.14
N LYS A 66 -8.87 -15.41 1.26
CA LYS A 66 -10.07 -14.57 1.37
C LYS A 66 -10.20 -13.68 0.14
N THR A 67 -11.43 -13.20 -0.08
CA THR A 67 -11.68 -12.18 -1.10
C THR A 67 -10.86 -10.93 -0.79
N PRO A 68 -9.95 -10.51 -1.68
CA PRO A 68 -9.16 -9.31 -1.45
C PRO A 68 -10.04 -8.06 -1.28
N VAL A 69 -9.60 -7.15 -0.43
CA VAL A 69 -10.30 -5.91 -0.09
C VAL A 69 -9.52 -4.72 -0.63
N ILE A 70 -10.24 -3.85 -1.36
CA ILE A 70 -9.73 -2.54 -1.76
C ILE A 70 -10.36 -1.47 -0.90
N PHE A 71 -9.53 -0.66 -0.27
CA PHE A 71 -9.97 0.54 0.38
C PHE A 71 -9.83 1.73 -0.57
N VAL A 72 -10.92 2.48 -0.71
CA VAL A 72 -11.02 3.65 -1.60
C VAL A 72 -11.34 4.85 -0.75
N HIS A 73 -10.38 5.77 -0.61
CA HIS A 73 -10.59 6.97 0.21
C HIS A 73 -11.51 7.95 -0.52
N GLY A 74 -12.01 8.97 0.20
CA GLY A 74 -12.83 10.04 -0.36
C GLY A 74 -11.99 11.24 -0.81
N VAL A 75 -12.66 12.35 -1.11
CA VAL A 75 -12.01 13.61 -1.49
C VAL A 75 -11.09 14.12 -0.37
N ALA A 76 -9.95 14.71 -0.77
CA ALA A 76 -8.97 15.33 0.13
C ALA A 76 -8.47 14.42 1.28
N ALA A 77 -8.34 13.12 1.00
CA ALA A 77 -7.82 12.12 1.93
C ALA A 77 -6.70 11.31 1.29
N THR A 78 -6.02 10.50 2.10
CA THR A 78 -5.02 9.52 1.66
C THR A 78 -5.45 8.12 2.07
N ALA A 79 -4.77 7.09 1.56
CA ALA A 79 -4.96 5.71 1.99
C ALA A 79 -4.76 5.50 3.50
N ASN A 80 -3.99 6.37 4.17
CA ASN A 80 -3.72 6.29 5.61
C ASN A 80 -4.99 6.30 6.48
N VAL A 81 -6.11 6.87 5.99
CA VAL A 81 -7.41 6.83 6.72
C VAL A 81 -7.88 5.40 7.00
N PHE A 82 -7.36 4.41 6.25
CA PHE A 82 -7.68 3.01 6.42
C PHE A 82 -6.68 2.24 7.29
N ALA A 83 -5.69 2.87 7.92
CA ALA A 83 -4.72 2.17 8.77
C ALA A 83 -5.41 1.32 9.85
N LYS A 84 -6.38 1.88 10.56
CA LYS A 84 -7.16 1.16 11.58
C LYS A 84 -8.14 0.13 11.01
N HIS A 85 -8.64 0.37 9.80
CA HIS A 85 -9.46 -0.61 9.09
C HIS A 85 -8.60 -1.82 8.70
N ARG A 86 -7.41 -1.59 8.12
CA ARG A 86 -6.44 -2.64 7.80
C ARG A 86 -6.08 -3.47 9.04
N GLU A 87 -5.78 -2.82 10.16
CA GLU A 87 -5.53 -3.51 11.44
C GLU A 87 -6.71 -4.40 11.85
N TYR A 88 -7.95 -3.90 11.73
CA TYR A 88 -9.15 -4.68 12.02
C TYR A 88 -9.25 -5.93 11.13
N PHE A 89 -9.07 -5.81 9.82
CA PHE A 89 -9.11 -6.96 8.92
C PHE A 89 -8.03 -7.99 9.27
N ILE A 90 -6.82 -7.54 9.58
CA ILE A 90 -5.70 -8.42 10.00
C ILE A 90 -6.07 -9.18 11.29
N GLN A 91 -6.64 -8.49 12.28
CA GLN A 91 -7.10 -9.13 13.52
C GLN A 91 -8.20 -10.19 13.28
N HIS A 92 -8.91 -10.10 12.14
CA HIS A 92 -9.93 -11.06 11.72
C HIS A 92 -9.43 -12.05 10.66
N GLY A 93 -8.12 -12.27 10.61
CA GLY A 93 -7.49 -13.33 9.84
C GLY A 93 -7.28 -13.02 8.37
N TYR A 94 -7.41 -11.76 7.94
CA TYR A 94 -6.88 -11.36 6.63
C TYR A 94 -5.36 -11.24 6.69
N SER A 95 -4.71 -11.64 5.61
CA SER A 95 -3.30 -11.35 5.39
C SER A 95 -3.12 -9.93 4.82
N PRO A 96 -1.96 -9.29 5.05
CA PRO A 96 -1.62 -8.04 4.35
C PRO A 96 -1.69 -8.16 2.82
N ALA A 97 -1.44 -9.36 2.28
CA ALA A 97 -1.53 -9.66 0.86
C ALA A 97 -2.96 -9.62 0.31
N GLU A 98 -3.97 -9.57 1.17
CA GLU A 98 -5.39 -9.48 0.80
C GLU A 98 -5.95 -8.06 0.96
N LEU A 99 -5.16 -7.11 1.44
CA LEU A 99 -5.63 -5.78 1.84
C LEU A 99 -4.88 -4.71 1.07
N TYR A 100 -5.60 -3.87 0.35
CA TYR A 100 -4.97 -2.93 -0.55
C TYR A 100 -5.59 -1.54 -0.54
N ALA A 101 -4.75 -0.52 -0.67
CA ALA A 101 -5.16 0.85 -0.89
C ALA A 101 -4.08 1.62 -1.64
N THR A 102 -4.49 2.66 -2.37
CA THR A 102 -3.60 3.62 -3.02
C THR A 102 -4.17 5.03 -2.84
N THR A 103 -3.29 6.01 -2.69
CA THR A 103 -3.68 7.42 -2.68
C THR A 103 -3.74 7.93 -4.11
N TYR A 104 -4.91 8.41 -4.52
CA TYR A 104 -5.09 9.14 -5.77
C TYR A 104 -5.28 10.63 -5.50
N GLY A 105 -5.00 11.46 -6.51
CA GLY A 105 -5.01 12.91 -6.34
C GLY A 105 -3.78 13.43 -5.62
N ASP A 106 -3.96 14.49 -4.84
CA ASP A 106 -2.89 15.19 -4.12
C ASP A 106 -2.88 14.90 -2.62
N GLY A 107 -3.68 13.94 -2.15
CA GLY A 107 -3.71 13.54 -0.76
C GLY A 107 -4.25 14.60 0.20
N GLY A 108 -5.04 15.57 -0.27
CA GLY A 108 -5.65 16.60 0.56
C GLY A 108 -4.87 17.92 0.63
N LEU A 109 -3.93 18.14 -0.28
CA LEU A 109 -3.28 19.46 -0.44
C LEU A 109 -4.27 20.50 -0.97
N THR A 110 -5.19 20.09 -1.84
CA THR A 110 -6.29 20.93 -2.33
C THR A 110 -7.52 20.78 -1.42
N ARG A 111 -8.17 21.89 -1.08
CA ARG A 111 -9.40 21.88 -0.25
C ARG A 111 -10.50 21.06 -0.95
N PRO A 112 -11.35 20.32 -0.21
CA PRO A 112 -12.34 19.42 -0.80
C PRO A 112 -13.21 20.02 -1.92
N PHE A 113 -13.60 21.29 -1.79
CA PHE A 113 -14.45 21.99 -2.76
C PHE A 113 -13.70 22.53 -3.98
N ASP A 114 -12.37 22.54 -3.94
CA ASP A 114 -11.50 22.97 -5.03
C ASP A 114 -10.88 21.78 -5.77
N VAL A 115 -11.14 20.54 -5.32
CA VAL A 115 -10.62 19.34 -5.99
C VAL A 115 -11.35 19.12 -7.31
N PRO A 116 -10.67 19.14 -8.45
CA PRO A 116 -11.32 18.84 -9.73
C PRO A 116 -11.71 17.36 -9.79
N ILE A 117 -12.94 17.09 -10.26
CA ILE A 117 -13.39 15.73 -10.56
C ILE A 117 -12.75 15.31 -11.89
N LEU A 118 -11.58 14.69 -11.81
CA LEU A 118 -10.84 14.23 -12.98
C LEU A 118 -11.12 12.76 -13.27
N CYS A 119 -11.35 12.41 -14.54
CA CYS A 119 -11.55 11.02 -14.98
C CYS A 119 -10.41 10.10 -14.52
N LYS A 120 -9.18 10.60 -14.49
CA LYS A 120 -8.01 9.85 -14.05
C LYS A 120 -8.14 9.34 -12.59
N TYR A 121 -8.76 10.12 -11.69
CA TYR A 121 -8.97 9.69 -10.30
C TYR A 121 -10.05 8.62 -10.19
N ILE A 122 -11.11 8.74 -10.99
CA ILE A 122 -12.21 7.77 -11.03
C ILE A 122 -11.73 6.45 -11.65
N GLN A 123 -10.86 6.49 -12.67
CA GLN A 123 -10.40 5.31 -13.40
C GLN A 123 -9.28 4.55 -12.70
N GLN A 124 -8.49 5.21 -11.84
CA GLN A 124 -7.32 4.62 -11.18
C GLN A 124 -7.66 3.36 -10.37
N VAL A 125 -8.83 3.32 -9.71
CA VAL A 125 -9.25 2.14 -8.94
C VAL A 125 -9.96 1.08 -9.81
N PRO A 126 -11.05 1.37 -10.54
CA PRO A 126 -11.84 0.33 -11.21
C PRO A 126 -11.15 -0.31 -12.42
N PHE A 127 -10.22 0.39 -13.09
CA PHE A 127 -9.62 -0.10 -14.33
C PHE A 127 -8.46 -1.08 -14.09
N HIS A 128 -7.63 -0.82 -13.08
CA HIS A 128 -6.46 -1.64 -12.81
C HIS A 128 -6.73 -2.76 -11.81
N TRP A 129 -7.61 -2.50 -10.82
CA TRP A 129 -7.77 -3.37 -9.68
C TRP A 129 -8.33 -4.79 -9.96
N PRO A 130 -9.33 -4.97 -10.85
CA PRO A 130 -9.85 -6.31 -11.17
C PRO A 130 -8.79 -7.26 -11.74
N ASN A 131 -7.68 -6.74 -12.27
CA ASN A 131 -6.57 -7.54 -12.76
C ASN A 131 -5.54 -7.87 -11.67
N PHE A 132 -5.44 -7.04 -10.62
CA PHE A 132 -4.58 -7.30 -9.47
C PHE A 132 -5.10 -8.48 -8.63
N LEU A 133 -6.42 -8.63 -8.53
CA LEU A 133 -7.06 -9.67 -7.71
C LEU A 133 -7.05 -11.08 -8.30
N LYS A 134 -6.54 -11.26 -9.53
CA LYS A 134 -6.44 -12.56 -10.20
C LYS A 134 -5.10 -13.26 -9.95
N ARG A 135 -4.30 -12.77 -8.99
CA ARG A 135 -2.93 -13.21 -8.68
C ARG A 135 -2.87 -13.94 -7.34
#